data_AF-A0A7S3FFY8-F1
#
_entry.id   AF-A0A7S3FFY8-F1
#
_cell.length_a   1.000
_cell.length_b   1.000
_cell.length_c   1.000
_cell.angle_alpha   90.00
_cell.angle_beta   90.00
_cell.angle_gamma   90.00
#
_symmetry.space_group_name_H-M   'P 1'
#
loop_
_entity.id
_entity.type
_entity.pdbx_description
1 polymer ?
#
loop_
_entity_poly.entity_id
_entity_poly.type
_entity_poly.pdbx_seq_one_letter_code
_entity_poly.pdbx_strand_id
1 'polypeptide(L)'
;GFAAAELQADRDVLLAAVQRDGRNLQSAASELKADHGVVLAAVQQNGLALVRCAVAELKADRDVVLAAVQQDERALLYAAAELKADRDVVIAAVQQDGRGR
;
A
#
# COMPACT_ATOMS: atom_id res chain seq x y z
N GLY A 1 -24.31 -13.68 5.65
CA GLY A 1 -24.31 -14.97 4.90
C GLY A 1 -22.91 -15.55 4.96
N PHE A 2 -22.77 -16.87 4.84
CA PHE A 2 -21.49 -17.59 4.94
C PHE A 2 -20.35 -16.91 4.15
N ALA A 3 -20.59 -16.50 2.90
CA ALA A 3 -19.62 -15.79 2.05
C ALA A 3 -18.96 -14.56 2.69
N ALA A 4 -19.68 -13.78 3.49
CA ALA A 4 -19.12 -12.61 4.17
C ALA A 4 -18.20 -13.00 5.33
N ALA A 5 -18.48 -14.11 6.01
CA ALA A 5 -17.64 -14.63 7.08
C ALA A 5 -16.36 -15.26 6.54
N GLU A 6 -16.44 -15.97 5.40
CA GLU A 6 -15.25 -16.48 4.71
C GLU A 6 -14.34 -15.34 4.23
N LEU A 7 -14.90 -14.30 3.59
CA LEU A 7 -14.13 -13.14 3.14
C LEU A 7 -13.45 -12.40 4.31
N GLN A 8 -14.14 -12.30 5.46
CA GLN A 8 -13.56 -11.70 6.66
C GLN A 8 -12.38 -12.54 7.21
N ALA A 9 -12.52 -13.87 7.23
CA ALA A 9 -11.45 -14.75 7.67
C ALA A 9 -10.23 -14.65 6.73
N ASP A 10 -10.44 -14.64 5.41
CA ASP A 10 -9.37 -14.45 4.42
C ASP A 10 -8.70 -13.09 4.58
N ARG A 11 -9.48 -12.05 4.85
CA ARG A 11 -8.98 -10.70 5.15
C ARG A 11 -8.08 -10.70 6.37
N ASP A 12 -8.50 -11.32 7.47
CA ASP A 12 -7.74 -11.32 8.73
C ASP A 12 -6.44 -12.14 8.59
N VAL A 13 -6.49 -13.28 7.91
CA VAL A 13 -5.30 -14.09 7.57
C VAL A 13 -4.33 -13.28 6.72
N LEU A 14 -4.83 -12.62 5.67
CA LEU A 14 -3.99 -11.80 4.81
C LEU A 14 -3.41 -10.61 5.56
N LEU A 15 -4.17 -9.96 6.43
CA LEU A 15 -3.69 -8.83 7.25
C LEU A 15 -2.48 -9.25 8.09
N ALA A 16 -2.56 -10.41 8.76
CA ALA A 16 -1.43 -10.96 9.50
C ALA A 16 -0.24 -11.31 8.60
N ALA A 17 -0.50 -11.81 7.38
CA ALA A 17 0.56 -12.13 6.42
C ALA A 17 1.28 -10.89 5.89
N VAL A 18 0.56 -9.82 5.53
CA VAL A 18 1.16 -8.59 5.00
C VAL A 18 1.90 -7.78 6.06
N GLN A 19 1.47 -7.87 7.33
CA GLN A 19 2.23 -7.30 8.46
C GLN A 19 3.59 -7.96 8.66
N ARG A 20 3.76 -9.21 8.23
CA ARG A 20 5.05 -9.93 8.27
C ARG A 20 5.87 -9.72 7.01
N ASP A 21 5.21 -9.72 5.85
CA ASP A 21 5.82 -9.48 4.54
C ASP A 21 4.77 -8.88 3.59
N GLY A 22 4.88 -7.57 3.32
CA GLY A 22 3.95 -6.81 2.49
C GLY A 22 3.85 -7.33 1.06
N ARG A 23 4.84 -8.11 0.59
CA ARG A 23 4.78 -8.77 -0.72
C ARG A 23 3.68 -9.83 -0.80
N ASN A 24 3.21 -10.34 0.33
CA ASN A 24 2.08 -11.29 0.37
C ASN A 24 0.81 -10.72 -0.26
N LEU A 25 0.68 -9.39 -0.36
CA LEU A 25 -0.40 -8.73 -1.09
C LEU A 25 -0.47 -9.20 -2.56
N GLN A 26 0.65 -9.61 -3.18
CA GLN A 26 0.66 -10.05 -4.58
C GLN A 26 -0.24 -11.26 -4.85
N SER A 27 -0.42 -12.13 -3.85
CA SER A 27 -1.15 -13.40 -3.97
C SER A 27 -2.61 -13.28 -3.53
N ALA A 28 -3.02 -12.11 -3.04
CA ALA A 28 -4.38 -11.87 -2.57
C ALA A 28 -5.40 -11.79 -3.73
N ALA A 29 -6.66 -12.10 -3.40
CA ALA A 29 -7.80 -11.86 -4.27
C ALA A 29 -7.94 -10.34 -4.57
N SER A 30 -8.55 -10.00 -5.70
CA SER A 30 -8.66 -8.61 -6.17
C SER A 30 -9.43 -7.73 -5.19
N GLU A 31 -10.43 -8.29 -4.53
CA GLU A 31 -11.25 -7.65 -3.50
C GLU A 31 -10.39 -7.23 -2.30
N LEU A 32 -9.47 -8.11 -1.86
CA LEU A 32 -8.55 -7.82 -0.76
C LEU A 32 -7.40 -6.89 -1.17
N LYS A 33 -7.01 -6.90 -2.45
CA LYS A 33 -6.08 -5.90 -3.04
C LYS A 33 -6.70 -4.52 -3.20
N ALA A 34 -8.03 -4.42 -3.02
CA ALA A 34 -8.77 -3.17 -2.96
C ALA A 34 -9.19 -2.80 -1.52
N ASP A 35 -8.94 -3.67 -0.54
CA ASP A 35 -9.20 -3.35 0.86
C ASP A 35 -8.15 -2.36 1.36
N HIS A 36 -8.61 -1.16 1.70
CA HIS A 36 -7.75 -0.09 2.18
C HIS A 36 -6.91 -0.51 3.39
N GLY A 37 -7.48 -1.23 4.36
CA GLY A 37 -6.77 -1.64 5.58
C GLY A 37 -5.66 -2.66 5.30
N VAL A 38 -5.93 -3.64 4.43
CA VAL A 38 -4.93 -4.62 3.99
C VAL A 38 -3.81 -3.95 3.22
N VAL A 39 -4.15 -3.06 2.26
CA VAL A 39 -3.16 -2.33 1.46
C VAL A 39 -2.31 -1.42 2.33
N LEU A 40 -2.92 -0.66 3.24
CA LEU A 40 -2.21 0.23 4.15
C LEU A 40 -1.22 -0.55 5.01
N ALA A 41 -1.63 -1.69 5.58
CA ALA A 41 -0.74 -2.54 6.35
C ALA A 41 0.42 -3.10 5.50
N ALA A 42 0.14 -3.48 4.24
CA ALA A 42 1.16 -3.98 3.33
C ALA A 42 2.20 -2.92 2.96
N VAL A 43 1.78 -1.67 2.66
CA VAL A 43 2.70 -0.59 2.30
C VAL A 43 3.51 -0.07 3.48
N GLN A 44 2.94 -0.08 4.68
CA GLN A 44 3.67 0.23 5.91
C GLN A 44 4.79 -0.78 6.19
N GLN A 45 4.61 -2.04 5.78
CA GLN A 45 5.66 -3.06 5.89
C GLN A 45 6.66 -2.96 4.73
N ASN A 46 6.18 -2.77 3.51
CA ASN A 46 6.98 -2.65 2.29
C ASN A 46 6.36 -1.63 1.34
N GLY A 47 6.98 -0.45 1.18
CA GLY A 47 6.43 0.64 0.36
C GLY A 47 6.15 0.25 -1.09
N LEU A 48 6.92 -0.69 -1.65
CA LEU A 48 6.71 -1.20 -3.01
C LEU A 48 5.47 -2.10 -3.14
N ALA A 49 4.84 -2.53 -2.04
CA ALA A 49 3.58 -3.25 -2.09
C ALA A 49 2.47 -2.45 -2.79
N LEU A 50 2.61 -1.11 -2.87
CA LEU A 50 1.72 -0.22 -3.61
C LEU A 50 1.53 -0.65 -5.07
N VAL A 51 2.54 -1.25 -5.72
CA VAL A 51 2.45 -1.75 -7.09
C VAL A 51 1.40 -2.87 -7.25
N ARG A 52 1.08 -3.58 -6.16
CA ARG A 52 0.18 -4.74 -6.14
C ARG A 52 -1.28 -4.37 -5.88
N CYS A 53 -1.58 -3.10 -5.59
CA CYS A 53 -2.96 -2.62 -5.41
C CYS A 53 -3.76 -2.81 -6.70
N ALA A 54 -4.99 -3.32 -6.57
CA ALA A 54 -5.84 -3.61 -7.71
C ALA A 54 -6.58 -2.38 -8.25
N VAL A 55 -6.77 -1.37 -7.41
CA VAL A 55 -7.61 -0.20 -7.69
C VAL A 55 -6.77 1.07 -7.73
N ALA A 56 -7.09 1.97 -8.68
CA ALA A 56 -6.35 3.21 -8.89
C ALA A 56 -6.60 4.21 -7.75
N GLU A 57 -7.78 4.12 -7.12
CA GLU A 57 -8.23 4.92 -6.00
C GLU A 57 -7.26 4.84 -4.83
N LEU A 58 -6.71 3.66 -4.52
CA LEU A 58 -5.71 3.49 -3.46
C LEU A 58 -4.32 4.03 -3.84
N LYS A 59 -4.03 4.18 -5.14
CA LYS A 59 -2.81 4.87 -5.62
C LYS A 59 -2.99 6.39 -5.65
N ALA A 60 -4.23 6.87 -5.59
CA ALA A 60 -4.60 8.27 -5.41
C ALA A 60 -4.93 8.61 -3.95
N ASP A 61 -4.97 7.61 -3.07
CA ASP A 61 -5.18 7.78 -1.64
C ASP A 61 -3.90 8.34 -1.02
N ARG A 62 -4.02 9.55 -0.46
CA ARG A 62 -2.89 10.29 0.08
C ARG A 62 -2.25 9.58 1.28
N ASP A 63 -3.05 8.93 2.13
CA ASP A 63 -2.54 8.28 3.34
C ASP A 63 -1.79 7.00 2.98
N VAL A 64 -2.33 6.21 2.04
CA VAL A 64 -1.67 5.01 1.51
C VAL A 64 -0.36 5.38 0.82
N VAL A 65 -0.37 6.37 -0.07
CA VAL A 65 0.83 6.78 -0.80
C VAL A 65 1.87 7.37 0.12
N LEU A 66 1.49 8.21 1.08
CA LEU A 66 2.43 8.80 2.03
C LEU A 66 3.07 7.71 2.90
N ALA A 67 2.30 6.74 3.39
CA ALA A 67 2.83 5.60 4.13
C ALA A 67 3.81 4.78 3.28
N ALA A 68 3.47 4.54 2.01
CA ALA A 68 4.34 3.81 1.09
C ALA A 68 5.66 4.55 0.82
N VAL A 69 5.59 5.86 0.56
CA VAL A 69 6.76 6.73 0.30
C VAL A 69 7.64 6.85 1.53
N GLN A 70 7.05 6.93 2.73
CA GLN A 70 7.81 6.95 3.98
C GLN A 70 8.58 5.64 4.23
N GLN A 71 8.13 4.54 3.65
CA GLN A 71 8.79 3.24 3.75
C GLN A 71 9.79 2.98 2.62
N ASP A 72 9.48 3.44 1.40
CA ASP A 72 10.36 3.36 0.23
C ASP A 72 9.99 4.50 -0.73
N GLU A 73 10.92 5.44 -0.94
CA GLU A 73 10.68 6.62 -1.76
C GLU A 73 10.30 6.27 -3.21
N ARG A 74 10.73 5.11 -3.71
CA ARG A 74 10.41 4.62 -5.06
C ARG A 74 8.93 4.30 -5.20
N ALA A 75 8.19 4.16 -4.10
CA ALA A 75 6.74 4.01 -4.12
C ALA A 75 6.04 5.20 -4.83
N LEU A 76 6.65 6.40 -4.82
CA LEU A 76 6.14 7.56 -5.52
C LEU A 76 5.96 7.32 -7.02
N LEU A 77 6.77 6.45 -7.64
CA LEU A 77 6.65 6.08 -9.05
C LEU A 77 5.32 5.41 -9.39
N TYR A 78 4.66 4.80 -8.40
CA TYR A 78 3.40 4.07 -8.55
C TYR A 78 2.18 4.85 -8.08
N ALA A 79 2.36 6.02 -7.45
CA ALA A 79 1.27 6.90 -7.08
C ALA A 79 0.56 7.49 -8.31
N ALA A 80 -0.67 7.95 -8.10
CA ALA A 80 -1.43 8.72 -9.08
C ALA A 80 -0.71 10.03 -9.44
N ALA A 81 -1.02 10.57 -10.62
CA ALA A 81 -0.31 11.74 -11.17
C ALA A 81 -0.44 12.97 -10.27
N GLU A 82 -1.59 13.14 -9.62
CA GLU A 82 -1.89 14.25 -8.73
C GLU A 82 -0.98 14.21 -7.49
N LEU A 83 -0.74 13.02 -6.92
CA LEU A 83 0.12 12.84 -5.75
C LEU A 83 1.61 12.88 -6.09
N LYS A 84 1.99 12.58 -7.34
CA LYS A 84 3.36 12.80 -7.83
C LYS A 84 3.73 14.27 -7.93
N ALA A 85 2.73 15.15 -8.06
CA ALA A 85 2.91 16.60 -8.05
C ALA A 85 2.57 17.23 -6.70
N ASP A 86 2.02 16.46 -5.76
CA ASP A 86 1.72 16.92 -4.41
C ASP A 86 3.03 17.24 -3.68
N ARG A 87 3.15 18.49 -3.26
CA ARG A 87 4.38 19.02 -2.65
C ARG A 87 4.76 18.24 -1.40
N ASP A 88 3.80 17.88 -0.55
CA ASP A 88 4.10 17.22 0.72
C ASP A 88 4.56 15.79 0.50
N VAL A 89 3.92 15.08 -0.43
CA VAL A 89 4.31 13.72 -0.83
C VAL A 89 5.71 13.71 -1.45
N VAL A 90 6.01 14.65 -2.34
CA VAL A 90 7.34 14.76 -2.98
C VAL A 90 8.42 15.10 -1.96
N ILE A 91 8.15 16.02 -1.02
CA ILE A 91 9.10 16.34 0.06
C ILE A 91 9.37 15.09 0.92
N ALA A 92 8.34 14.31 1.25
CA ALA A 92 8.51 13.07 2.02
C ALA A 92 9.44 12.07 1.28
N ALA A 93 9.29 11.92 -0.04
CA ALA A 93 10.15 11.05 -0.85
C ALA A 93 11.62 11.51 -0.86
N VAL A 94 11.85 12.82 -1.06
CA VAL A 94 13.21 13.39 -1.07
C VAL A 94 13.90 13.22 0.29
N GLN A 95 13.15 13.37 1.38
CA GLN A 95 13.70 13.18 2.73
C GLN A 95 14.09 11.73 3.02
N GLN A 96 13.42 10.75 2.42
CA GLN A 96 13.77 9.33 2.58
C GLN A 96 15.01 8.93 1.78
N ASP A 97 15.14 9.35 0.51
CA ASP A 97 16.36 9.11 -0.30
C ASP A 97 17.63 9.63 0.40
N GLY A 98 17.52 10.80 1.07
CA GLY A 98 18.63 11.38 1.83
C GLY A 98 18.99 10.64 3.12
N ARG A 99 18.10 9.79 3.67
CA ARG A 99 18.36 8.98 4.88
C ARG A 99 18.93 7.60 4.57
N GLY A 100 18.71 7.09 3.36
CA GLY A 100 19.18 5.78 2.92
C GLY A 100 20.60 5.74 2.36
N ARG A 101 21.37 6.84 2.45
CA ARG A 101 22.72 7.01 1.90
C ARG A 101 23.78 7.19 2.97
#